data_AF-A0A662J087-F1
#
_entry.id   AF-A0A662J087-F1
#
_cell.length_a   1.000
_cell.length_b   1.000
_cell.length_c   1.000
_cell.angle_alpha   90.00
_cell.angle_beta   90.00
_cell.angle_gamma   90.00
#
_symmetry.space_group_name_H-M   'P 1'
#
loop_
_entity.id
_entity.type
_entity.pdbx_description
1 polymer ?
#
loop_
_entity_poly.entity_id
_entity_poly.type
_entity_poly.pdbx_seq_one_letter_code
_entity_poly.pdbx_strand_id
1 'polypeptide(L)'
;PDETRAANPDGTTRYMRPRPGAARMYPETDVRPIVITKERLEGISRSLPEMPEKKLKRFIEEYGLSKDLALLMVNSYRLDLFERIVSSVPEVSPTIIATTLEYTWKSLKREGVPLDNIDEHKIIDVFRALGKGIIAKEAIPEVLRGMAENPQCTVMEVIEKLGFKAMTLEDVKDFVDKVVRENVEIVKSRGERAVQAIMGKVMAHLRGKVDGKLVNQIVREKVGELLKEIGRSEKP
;
A
#
# COMPACT_ATOMS: atom_id res chain seq x y z
N PRO A 1 -41.21 -35.79 10.44
CA PRO A 1 -41.52 -35.51 9.03
C PRO A 1 -40.43 -34.62 8.43
N ASP A 2 -40.05 -34.85 7.17
CA ASP A 2 -39.08 -33.96 6.54
C ASP A 2 -39.68 -32.57 6.32
N GLU A 3 -38.92 -31.53 6.61
CA GLU A 3 -39.40 -30.15 6.63
C GLU A 3 -38.38 -29.18 6.04
N THR A 4 -38.88 -28.05 5.52
CA THR A 4 -38.06 -26.90 5.14
C THR A 4 -38.12 -25.89 6.27
N ARG A 5 -36.95 -25.43 6.72
CA ARG A 5 -36.82 -24.46 7.81
C ARG A 5 -36.08 -23.20 7.34
N ALA A 6 -36.43 -22.06 7.92
CA ALA A 6 -35.67 -20.82 7.78
C ALA A 6 -34.72 -20.66 8.95
N ALA A 7 -33.53 -20.12 8.70
CA ALA A 7 -32.62 -19.68 9.75
C ALA A 7 -33.12 -18.36 10.36
N ASN A 8 -33.08 -18.28 11.69
CA ASN A 8 -33.36 -17.06 12.44
C ASN A 8 -32.04 -16.36 12.81
N PRO A 9 -32.05 -15.04 13.07
CA PRO A 9 -30.85 -14.29 13.45
C PRO A 9 -30.19 -14.74 14.76
N ASP A 10 -30.95 -15.39 15.65
CA ASP A 10 -30.47 -15.94 16.93
C ASP A 10 -29.78 -17.30 16.80
N GLY A 11 -29.57 -17.78 15.56
CA GLY A 11 -28.98 -19.09 15.27
C GLY A 11 -29.94 -20.25 15.42
N THR A 12 -31.20 -20.00 15.82
CA THR A 12 -32.26 -21.02 15.78
C THR A 12 -32.84 -21.14 14.39
N THR A 13 -33.78 -22.07 14.22
CA THR A 13 -34.50 -22.23 12.97
C THR A 13 -35.98 -22.27 13.24
N ARG A 14 -36.78 -21.76 12.31
CA ARG A 14 -38.25 -21.87 12.35
C ARG A 14 -38.76 -22.72 11.21
N TYR A 15 -39.78 -23.50 11.50
CA TYR A 15 -40.50 -24.25 10.48
C TYR A 15 -41.10 -23.30 9.44
N MET A 16 -41.00 -23.67 8.16
CA MET A 16 -41.69 -22.96 7.08
C MET A 16 -42.81 -23.81 6.48
N ARG A 17 -42.46 -24.99 5.98
CA ARG A 17 -43.38 -25.87 5.25
C ARG A 17 -42.86 -27.30 5.27
N PRO A 18 -43.70 -28.31 4.97
CA PRO A 18 -43.23 -29.66 4.78
C PRO A 18 -42.24 -29.69 3.60
N ARG A 19 -41.26 -30.59 3.64
CA ARG A 19 -40.31 -30.74 2.54
C ARG A 19 -41.09 -31.07 1.26
N PRO A 20 -40.93 -30.31 0.16
CA PRO A 20 -41.55 -30.66 -1.11
C PRO A 20 -41.17 -32.08 -1.54
N GLY A 21 -42.14 -32.81 -2.10
CA GLY A 21 -41.90 -34.12 -2.70
C GLY A 21 -41.04 -34.04 -3.96
N ALA A 22 -40.76 -35.20 -4.56
CA ALA A 22 -39.99 -35.26 -5.80
C ALA A 22 -40.70 -34.51 -6.94
N ALA A 23 -39.99 -33.58 -7.58
CA ALA A 23 -40.48 -32.91 -8.78
C ALA A 23 -40.52 -33.90 -9.95
N ARG A 24 -41.59 -33.85 -10.75
CA ARG A 24 -41.64 -34.57 -12.03
C ARG A 24 -40.80 -33.78 -13.04
N MET A 25 -39.72 -34.38 -13.53
CA MET A 25 -38.85 -33.75 -14.52
C MET A 25 -38.99 -34.46 -15.87
N TYR A 26 -39.01 -33.67 -16.95
CA TYR A 26 -38.96 -34.13 -18.33
C TYR A 26 -37.95 -33.25 -19.10
N PRO A 27 -37.36 -33.72 -20.21
CA PRO A 27 -36.48 -32.89 -21.03
C PRO A 27 -37.23 -31.67 -21.58
N GLU A 28 -36.63 -30.48 -21.44
CA GLU A 28 -37.14 -29.26 -22.06
C GLU A 28 -37.15 -29.43 -23.59
N THR A 29 -38.32 -29.34 -24.20
CA THR A 29 -38.52 -29.59 -25.64
C THR A 29 -38.37 -28.33 -26.48
N ASP A 30 -38.57 -27.15 -25.89
CA ASP A 30 -38.49 -25.87 -26.58
C ASP A 30 -37.02 -25.45 -26.82
N VAL A 31 -36.10 -25.98 -26.02
CA VAL A 31 -34.66 -25.70 -26.09
C VAL A 31 -33.93 -26.87 -26.73
N ARG A 32 -33.27 -26.62 -27.86
CA ARG A 32 -32.41 -27.63 -28.49
C ARG A 32 -31.22 -27.97 -27.59
N PRO A 33 -30.76 -29.23 -27.58
CA PRO A 33 -29.55 -29.62 -26.87
C PRO A 33 -28.33 -28.79 -27.30
N ILE A 34 -27.59 -28.26 -26.34
CA ILE A 34 -26.36 -27.50 -26.59
C ILE A 34 -25.18 -28.47 -26.52
N VAL A 35 -24.53 -28.72 -27.65
CA VAL A 35 -23.32 -29.54 -27.71
C VAL A 35 -22.12 -28.71 -27.25
N ILE A 36 -21.38 -29.21 -26.25
CA ILE A 36 -20.13 -28.61 -25.78
C ILE A 36 -18.97 -29.28 -26.52
N THR A 37 -18.47 -28.61 -27.54
CA THR A 37 -17.31 -29.06 -28.35
C THR A 37 -16.00 -28.94 -27.55
N LYS A 38 -14.99 -29.77 -27.87
CA LYS A 38 -13.67 -29.71 -27.22
C LYS A 38 -12.99 -28.36 -27.43
N GLU A 39 -13.11 -27.80 -28.62
CA GLU A 39 -12.53 -26.49 -28.99
C GLU A 39 -13.08 -25.38 -28.08
N ARG A 40 -14.40 -25.40 -27.83
CA ARG A 40 -15.06 -24.47 -26.89
C ARG A 40 -14.56 -24.67 -25.46
N LEU A 41 -14.42 -25.92 -25.01
CA LEU A 41 -13.95 -26.23 -23.67
C LEU A 41 -12.49 -25.78 -23.47
N GLU A 42 -11.63 -26.04 -24.44
CA GLU A 42 -10.23 -25.59 -24.42
C GLU A 42 -10.12 -24.07 -24.48
N GLY A 43 -10.92 -23.41 -25.32
CA GLY A 43 -10.98 -21.95 -25.40
C GLY A 43 -11.34 -21.33 -24.05
N ILE A 44 -12.38 -21.84 -23.38
CA ILE A 44 -12.76 -21.39 -22.05
C ILE A 44 -11.64 -21.66 -21.05
N SER A 45 -11.10 -22.89 -21.04
CA SER A 45 -10.04 -23.28 -20.10
C SER A 45 -8.79 -22.40 -20.20
N ARG A 46 -8.44 -21.91 -21.39
CA ARG A 46 -7.31 -20.98 -21.60
C ARG A 46 -7.64 -19.55 -21.18
N SER A 47 -8.91 -19.16 -21.19
CA SER A 47 -9.37 -17.83 -20.79
C SER A 47 -9.68 -17.69 -19.30
N LEU A 48 -9.71 -18.80 -18.55
CA LEU A 48 -9.99 -18.76 -17.13
C LEU A 48 -8.89 -17.98 -16.39
N PRO A 49 -9.26 -17.05 -15.50
CA PRO A 49 -8.28 -16.35 -14.68
C PRO A 49 -7.59 -17.30 -13.72
N GLU A 50 -6.44 -16.85 -13.20
CA GLU A 50 -5.75 -17.56 -12.14
C GLU A 50 -6.65 -17.70 -10.90
N MET A 51 -6.75 -18.92 -10.37
CA MET A 51 -7.53 -19.19 -9.16
C MET A 51 -6.99 -18.41 -7.95
N PRO A 52 -7.86 -17.97 -7.01
CA PRO A 52 -7.46 -17.23 -5.83
C PRO A 52 -6.35 -17.91 -5.00
N GLU A 53 -6.39 -19.25 -4.88
CA GLU A 53 -5.39 -20.02 -4.15
C GLU A 53 -4.00 -19.98 -4.82
N LYS A 54 -3.97 -19.93 -6.16
CA LYS A 54 -2.73 -19.78 -6.92
C LYS A 54 -2.19 -18.36 -6.81
N LYS A 55 -3.06 -17.35 -6.96
CA LYS A 55 -2.70 -15.93 -6.71
C LYS A 55 -2.12 -15.73 -5.31
N LEU A 56 -2.73 -16.33 -4.30
CA LEU A 56 -2.26 -16.24 -2.91
C LEU A 56 -0.83 -16.79 -2.77
N LYS A 57 -0.55 -17.97 -3.34
CA LYS A 57 0.80 -18.54 -3.32
C LYS A 57 1.79 -17.63 -4.05
N ARG A 58 1.44 -17.17 -5.25
CA ARG A 58 2.26 -16.23 -6.04
C ARG A 58 2.58 -14.95 -5.25
N PHE A 59 1.59 -14.37 -4.58
CA PHE A 59 1.80 -13.13 -3.82
C PHE A 59 2.74 -13.33 -2.62
N ILE A 60 2.76 -14.51 -2.02
CA ILE A 60 3.67 -14.83 -0.91
C ILE A 60 5.07 -15.15 -1.44
N GLU A 61 5.16 -16.06 -2.42
CA GLU A 61 6.43 -16.62 -2.89
C GLU A 61 7.18 -15.68 -3.84
N GLU A 62 6.47 -15.07 -4.81
CA GLU A 62 7.09 -14.21 -5.82
C GLU A 62 7.13 -12.75 -5.38
N TYR A 63 6.07 -12.26 -4.73
CA TYR A 63 5.97 -10.84 -4.35
C TYR A 63 6.40 -10.56 -2.91
N GLY A 64 6.65 -11.59 -2.10
CA GLY A 64 7.14 -11.46 -0.72
C GLY A 64 6.14 -10.81 0.25
N LEU A 65 4.83 -10.86 -0.06
CA LEU A 65 3.81 -10.37 0.86
C LEU A 65 3.70 -11.29 2.07
N SER A 66 3.39 -10.72 3.24
CA SER A 66 2.97 -11.51 4.39
C SER A 66 1.67 -12.26 4.06
N LYS A 67 1.46 -13.42 4.67
CA LYS A 67 0.26 -14.25 4.44
C LYS A 67 -1.04 -13.45 4.62
N ASP A 68 -1.10 -12.63 5.66
CA ASP A 68 -2.29 -11.82 5.96
C ASP A 68 -2.52 -10.73 4.91
N LEU A 69 -1.46 -10.04 4.48
CA LEU A 69 -1.55 -9.01 3.46
C LEU A 69 -1.90 -9.60 2.09
N ALA A 70 -1.33 -10.76 1.75
CA ALA A 70 -1.62 -11.49 0.53
C ALA A 70 -3.08 -11.95 0.50
N LEU A 71 -3.58 -12.54 1.59
CA LEU A 71 -4.99 -12.95 1.70
C LEU A 71 -5.94 -11.75 1.57
N LEU A 72 -5.58 -10.63 2.20
CA LEU A 72 -6.38 -9.41 2.16
C LEU A 72 -6.36 -8.79 0.75
N MET A 73 -5.24 -8.87 0.03
CA MET A 73 -5.14 -8.41 -1.35
C MET A 73 -5.92 -9.28 -2.33
N VAL A 74 -5.85 -10.62 -2.21
CA VAL A 74 -6.60 -11.55 -3.07
C VAL A 74 -8.12 -11.35 -2.95
N ASN A 75 -8.60 -10.94 -1.78
CA ASN A 75 -10.02 -10.63 -1.54
C ASN A 75 -10.37 -9.15 -1.78
N SER A 76 -9.43 -8.35 -2.29
CA SER A 76 -9.63 -6.92 -2.49
C SER A 76 -10.42 -6.60 -3.76
N TYR A 77 -11.28 -5.59 -3.68
CA TYR A 77 -11.87 -4.95 -4.87
C TYR A 77 -10.83 -4.29 -5.79
N ARG A 78 -9.61 -4.04 -5.30
CA ARG A 78 -8.52 -3.39 -6.04
C ARG A 78 -7.44 -4.38 -6.50
N LEU A 79 -7.76 -5.68 -6.57
CA LEU A 79 -6.84 -6.73 -7.01
C LEU A 79 -6.26 -6.45 -8.40
N ASP A 80 -7.13 -6.12 -9.37
CA ASP A 80 -6.70 -5.85 -10.75
C ASP A 80 -5.79 -4.62 -10.82
N LEU A 81 -6.10 -3.57 -10.05
CA LEU A 81 -5.28 -2.38 -9.94
C LEU A 81 -3.91 -2.70 -9.33
N PHE A 82 -3.86 -3.53 -8.28
CA PHE A 82 -2.61 -4.01 -7.69
C PHE A 82 -1.73 -4.71 -8.73
N GLU A 83 -2.28 -5.67 -9.48
CA GLU A 83 -1.52 -6.42 -10.50
C GLU A 83 -1.05 -5.50 -11.65
N ARG A 84 -1.87 -4.53 -12.05
CA ARG A 84 -1.49 -3.50 -13.03
C ARG A 84 -0.33 -2.65 -12.54
N ILE A 85 -0.36 -2.18 -11.29
CA ILE A 85 0.72 -1.34 -10.73
C ILE A 85 2.00 -2.15 -10.62
N VAL A 86 1.95 -3.38 -10.07
CA VAL A 86 3.13 -4.25 -9.95
C VAL A 86 3.75 -4.54 -11.32
N SER A 87 2.93 -4.73 -12.36
CA SER A 87 3.43 -4.95 -13.72
C SER A 87 3.99 -3.68 -14.37
N SER A 88 3.44 -2.51 -14.04
CA SER A 88 3.80 -1.24 -14.68
C SER A 88 4.96 -0.51 -13.99
N VAL A 89 5.23 -0.82 -12.73
CA VAL A 89 6.22 -0.15 -11.88
C VAL A 89 7.02 -1.19 -11.09
N PRO A 90 7.88 -1.98 -11.75
CA PRO A 90 8.64 -3.05 -11.11
C PRO A 90 9.67 -2.54 -10.10
N GLU A 91 10.00 -1.24 -10.12
CA GLU A 91 10.94 -0.61 -9.19
C GLU A 91 10.35 -0.47 -7.77
N VAL A 92 9.02 -0.49 -7.63
CA VAL A 92 8.34 -0.36 -6.35
C VAL A 92 8.02 -1.73 -5.77
N SER A 93 8.38 -1.93 -4.50
CA SER A 93 8.05 -3.17 -3.79
C SER A 93 6.54 -3.44 -3.79
N PRO A 94 6.10 -4.65 -4.21
CA PRO A 94 4.69 -5.07 -4.14
C PRO A 94 4.07 -4.89 -2.76
N THR A 95 4.85 -5.06 -1.69
CA THR A 95 4.41 -4.84 -0.31
C THR A 95 3.96 -3.41 -0.04
N ILE A 96 4.67 -2.41 -0.59
CA ILE A 96 4.30 -1.00 -0.44
C ILE A 96 3.00 -0.71 -1.19
N ILE A 97 2.87 -1.23 -2.41
CA ILE A 97 1.65 -1.07 -3.22
C ILE A 97 0.47 -1.70 -2.47
N ALA A 98 0.63 -2.94 -2.00
CA ALA A 98 -0.41 -3.66 -1.29
C ALA A 98 -0.84 -2.96 0.00
N THR A 99 0.12 -2.50 0.79
CA THR A 99 -0.12 -1.77 2.05
C THR A 99 -0.81 -0.43 1.80
N THR A 100 -0.43 0.26 0.72
CA THR A 100 -1.05 1.54 0.34
C THR A 100 -2.51 1.31 -0.05
N LEU A 101 -2.75 0.36 -0.94
CA LEU A 101 -4.09 0.04 -1.41
C LEU A 101 -4.96 -0.45 -0.24
N GLU A 102 -4.48 -1.31 0.64
CA GLU A 102 -5.36 -1.91 1.66
C GLU A 102 -5.47 -1.17 2.98
N TYR A 103 -4.40 -0.53 3.45
CA TYR A 103 -4.41 0.17 4.73
C TYR A 103 -4.52 1.67 4.56
N THR A 104 -3.64 2.28 3.74
CA THR A 104 -3.62 3.74 3.56
C THR A 104 -4.93 4.24 2.94
N TRP A 105 -5.43 3.55 1.92
CA TRP A 105 -6.72 3.87 1.29
C TRP A 105 -7.88 3.86 2.30
N LYS A 106 -7.94 2.83 3.15
CA LYS A 106 -8.98 2.72 4.20
C LYS A 106 -8.81 3.76 5.30
N SER A 107 -7.59 4.22 5.59
CA SER A 107 -7.35 5.32 6.52
C SER A 107 -7.90 6.63 5.95
N LEU A 108 -7.49 6.96 4.72
CA LEU A 108 -7.93 8.18 4.04
C LEU A 108 -9.45 8.23 3.83
N LYS A 109 -10.10 7.11 3.48
CA LYS A 109 -11.57 7.05 3.43
C LYS A 109 -12.22 7.31 4.79
N ARG A 110 -11.64 6.80 5.90
CA ARG A 110 -12.13 7.07 7.27
C ARG A 110 -11.99 8.54 7.66
N GLU A 111 -10.98 9.22 7.12
CA GLU A 111 -10.74 10.66 7.31
C GLU A 111 -11.64 11.53 6.40
N GLY A 112 -12.49 10.93 5.57
CA GLY A 112 -13.41 11.66 4.68
C GLY A 112 -12.80 12.12 3.36
N VAL A 113 -11.62 11.63 2.99
CA VAL A 113 -10.97 11.99 1.71
C VAL A 113 -11.74 11.36 0.54
N PRO A 114 -12.17 12.14 -0.47
CA PRO A 114 -12.97 11.65 -1.59
C PRO A 114 -12.10 10.93 -2.63
N LEU A 115 -11.51 9.80 -2.26
CA LEU A 115 -10.59 9.02 -3.11
C LEU A 115 -11.24 8.50 -4.40
N ASP A 116 -12.57 8.45 -4.46
CA ASP A 116 -13.31 8.06 -5.67
C ASP A 116 -13.18 9.09 -6.81
N ASN A 117 -12.65 10.30 -6.52
CA ASN A 117 -12.30 11.31 -7.52
C ASN A 117 -10.98 11.01 -8.25
N ILE A 118 -10.19 10.04 -7.79
CA ILE A 118 -8.87 9.73 -8.35
C ILE A 118 -9.01 8.63 -9.39
N ASP A 119 -8.60 8.93 -10.62
CA ASP A 119 -8.51 7.95 -11.71
C ASP A 119 -7.40 6.90 -11.44
N GLU A 120 -7.64 5.65 -11.84
CA GLU A 120 -6.66 4.56 -11.71
C GLU A 120 -5.30 4.90 -12.34
N HIS A 121 -5.29 5.60 -13.48
CA HIS A 121 -4.06 6.03 -14.15
C HIS A 121 -3.23 6.95 -13.26
N LYS A 122 -3.89 7.84 -12.51
CA LYS A 122 -3.23 8.75 -11.57
C LYS A 122 -2.66 8.00 -10.37
N ILE A 123 -3.33 6.93 -9.92
CA ILE A 123 -2.79 6.07 -8.86
C ILE A 123 -1.50 5.39 -9.33
N ILE A 124 -1.49 4.86 -10.57
CA ILE A 124 -0.27 4.28 -11.17
C ILE A 124 0.84 5.35 -11.26
N ASP A 125 0.52 6.58 -11.63
CA ASP A 125 1.47 7.69 -11.70
C ASP A 125 2.09 8.05 -10.34
N VAL A 126 1.34 7.94 -9.23
CA VAL A 126 1.89 8.12 -7.88
C VAL A 126 2.97 7.07 -7.59
N PHE A 127 2.71 5.80 -7.92
CA PHE A 127 3.72 4.76 -7.74
C PHE A 127 4.89 4.91 -8.73
N ARG A 128 4.65 5.40 -9.94
CA ARG A 128 5.72 5.74 -10.89
C ARG A 128 6.63 6.84 -10.37
N ALA A 129 6.05 7.87 -9.73
CA ALA A 129 6.83 8.93 -9.07
C ALA A 129 7.67 8.37 -7.91
N LEU A 130 7.13 7.43 -7.14
CA LEU A 130 7.86 6.71 -6.09
C LEU A 130 9.01 5.86 -6.68
N GLY A 131 8.76 5.09 -7.75
CA GLY A 131 9.78 4.27 -8.42
C GLY A 131 10.92 5.09 -9.02
N LYS A 132 10.63 6.31 -9.48
CA LYS A 132 11.64 7.28 -9.94
C LYS A 132 12.37 8.02 -8.81
N GLY A 133 12.00 7.77 -7.55
CA GLY A 133 12.59 8.46 -6.39
C GLY A 133 12.21 9.94 -6.27
N ILE A 134 11.15 10.39 -6.94
CA ILE A 134 10.66 11.78 -6.88
C ILE A 134 10.03 12.08 -5.52
N ILE A 135 9.35 11.09 -4.95
CA ILE A 135 8.73 11.15 -3.62
C ILE A 135 9.18 9.96 -2.79
N ALA A 136 9.15 10.13 -1.46
CA ALA A 136 9.31 9.01 -0.53
C ALA A 136 7.97 8.31 -0.25
N LYS A 137 8.02 7.08 0.25
CA LYS A 137 6.81 6.30 0.62
C LYS A 137 5.93 7.02 1.65
N GLU A 138 6.52 7.84 2.51
CA GLU A 138 5.83 8.63 3.52
C GLU A 138 4.96 9.76 2.91
N ALA A 139 5.23 10.18 1.67
CA ALA A 139 4.44 11.21 0.99
C ALA A 139 3.18 10.66 0.32
N ILE A 140 3.07 9.34 0.12
CA ILE A 140 1.95 8.71 -0.60
C ILE A 140 0.58 9.15 -0.03
N PRO A 141 0.33 9.12 1.29
CA PRO A 141 -0.98 9.52 1.82
C PRO A 141 -1.36 10.96 1.49
N GLU A 142 -0.39 11.88 1.62
CA GLU A 142 -0.60 13.32 1.35
C GLU A 142 -0.75 13.61 -0.14
N VAL A 143 0.00 12.92 -1.00
CA VAL A 143 -0.16 13.01 -2.45
C VAL A 143 -1.55 12.51 -2.86
N LEU A 144 -1.99 11.36 -2.33
CA LEU A 144 -3.34 10.85 -2.60
C LEU A 144 -4.43 11.81 -2.11
N ARG A 145 -4.26 12.42 -0.92
CA ARG A 145 -5.16 13.47 -0.42
C ARG A 145 -5.22 14.66 -1.37
N GLY A 146 -4.07 15.21 -1.74
CA GLY A 146 -3.99 16.36 -2.65
C GLY A 146 -4.59 16.07 -4.03
N MET A 147 -4.44 14.84 -4.53
CA MET A 147 -5.05 14.36 -5.78
C MET A 147 -6.57 14.23 -5.66
N ALA A 148 -7.09 13.75 -4.53
CA ALA A 148 -8.53 13.64 -4.29
C ALA A 148 -9.21 15.01 -4.22
N GLU A 149 -8.54 15.99 -3.61
CA GLU A 149 -9.01 17.38 -3.48
C GLU A 149 -8.88 18.16 -4.80
N ASN A 150 -7.87 17.83 -5.63
CA ASN A 150 -7.58 18.50 -6.89
C ASN A 150 -7.57 17.50 -8.06
N PRO A 151 -8.71 16.91 -8.44
CA PRO A 151 -8.77 15.88 -9.48
C PRO A 151 -8.37 16.38 -10.86
N GLN A 152 -8.28 17.70 -11.08
CA GLN A 152 -7.87 18.31 -12.34
C GLN A 152 -6.33 18.34 -12.49
N CYS A 153 -5.60 18.37 -11.38
CA CYS A 153 -4.15 18.47 -11.40
C CYS A 153 -3.49 17.15 -11.81
N THR A 154 -2.28 17.27 -12.36
CA THR A 154 -1.39 16.13 -12.57
C THR A 154 -0.73 15.72 -11.24
N VAL A 155 -0.28 14.46 -11.15
CA VAL A 155 0.42 13.97 -9.95
C VAL A 155 1.67 14.81 -9.66
N MET A 156 2.41 15.21 -10.69
CA MET A 156 3.59 16.06 -10.55
C MET A 156 3.25 17.45 -10.00
N GLU A 157 2.18 18.09 -10.46
CA GLU A 157 1.74 19.38 -9.92
C GLU A 157 1.38 19.30 -8.44
N VAL A 158 0.71 18.22 -8.02
CA VAL A 158 0.36 18.02 -6.60
C VAL A 158 1.61 17.80 -5.77
N ILE A 159 2.57 17.02 -6.26
CA ILE A 159 3.86 16.81 -5.59
C ILE A 159 4.62 18.13 -5.41
N GLU A 160 4.64 18.98 -6.45
CA GLU A 160 5.30 20.29 -6.39
C GLU A 160 4.59 21.25 -5.42
N LYS A 161 3.26 21.33 -5.46
CA LYS A 161 2.46 22.15 -4.53
C LYS A 161 2.66 21.75 -3.07
N LEU A 162 2.79 20.45 -2.80
CA LEU A 162 3.04 19.94 -1.45
C LEU A 162 4.51 20.08 -1.03
N GLY A 163 5.40 20.51 -1.92
CA GLY A 163 6.83 20.68 -1.62
C GLY A 163 7.56 19.36 -1.39
N PHE A 164 7.03 18.24 -1.87
CA PHE A 164 7.62 16.90 -1.73
C PHE A 164 8.70 16.57 -2.76
N LYS A 165 9.14 17.56 -3.54
CA LYS A 165 10.21 17.38 -4.51
C LYS A 165 11.47 16.86 -3.80
N ALA A 166 12.02 15.75 -4.30
CA ALA A 166 13.22 15.13 -3.76
C ALA A 166 14.36 16.16 -3.61
N MET A 167 14.92 16.24 -2.41
CA MET A 167 16.15 17.00 -2.15
C MET A 167 17.37 16.16 -2.53
N THR A 168 18.45 16.78 -2.97
CA THR A 168 19.69 16.05 -3.24
C THR A 168 20.29 15.51 -1.94
N LEU A 169 21.13 14.47 -2.05
CA LEU A 169 21.83 13.91 -0.89
C LEU A 169 22.70 14.95 -0.18
N GLU A 170 23.32 15.87 -0.91
CA GLU A 170 24.07 16.99 -0.33
C GLU A 170 23.16 17.91 0.50
N ASP A 171 22.03 18.36 -0.05
CA ASP A 171 21.12 19.27 0.65
C ASP A 171 20.59 18.65 1.96
N VAL A 172 20.35 17.35 1.96
CA VAL A 172 19.92 16.60 3.15
C VAL A 172 21.02 16.53 4.19
N LYS A 173 22.26 16.27 3.77
CA LYS A 173 23.42 16.23 4.68
C LYS A 173 23.65 17.60 5.33
N ASP A 174 23.58 18.66 4.55
CA ASP A 174 23.76 20.04 5.03
C ASP A 174 22.67 20.44 6.02
N PHE A 175 21.41 20.09 5.72
CA PHE A 175 20.31 20.33 6.63
C PHE A 175 20.45 19.54 7.94
N VAL A 176 20.83 18.26 7.87
CA VAL A 176 21.07 17.43 9.05
C VAL A 176 22.22 17.98 9.89
N ASP A 177 23.34 18.36 9.27
CA ASP A 177 24.49 18.95 9.98
C ASP A 177 24.08 20.23 10.70
N LYS A 178 23.32 21.12 10.03
CA LYS A 178 22.78 22.32 10.66
C LYS A 178 21.91 22.00 11.88
N VAL A 179 20.98 21.06 11.77
CA VAL A 179 20.10 20.67 12.89
C VAL A 179 20.90 20.02 14.03
N VAL A 180 21.93 19.22 13.71
CA VAL A 180 22.81 18.61 14.72
C VAL A 180 23.60 19.68 15.46
N ARG A 181 24.17 20.66 14.75
CA ARG A 181 24.92 21.80 15.33
C ARG A 181 24.04 22.72 16.18
N GLU A 182 22.80 22.97 15.76
CA GLU A 182 21.85 23.75 16.56
C GLU A 182 21.41 23.02 17.85
N ASN A 183 21.61 21.69 17.92
CA ASN A 183 21.17 20.85 19.03
C ASN A 183 22.33 20.14 19.74
N VAL A 184 23.53 20.72 19.73
CA VAL A 184 24.75 20.14 20.34
C VAL A 184 24.55 19.78 21.81
N GLU A 185 23.82 20.58 22.58
CA GLU A 185 23.56 20.28 24.00
C GLU A 185 22.74 18.99 24.20
N ILE A 186 21.81 18.71 23.29
CA ILE A 186 21.02 17.47 23.31
C ILE A 186 21.92 16.28 22.98
N VAL A 187 22.86 16.46 22.05
CA VAL A 187 23.84 15.42 21.69
C VAL A 187 24.81 15.15 22.85
N LYS A 188 25.32 16.19 23.52
CA LYS A 188 26.20 16.06 24.69
C LYS A 188 25.51 15.38 25.86
N SER A 189 24.27 15.77 26.18
CA SER A 189 23.55 15.27 27.36
C SER A 189 23.02 13.84 27.19
N ARG A 190 22.66 13.43 25.97
CA ARG A 190 22.01 12.13 25.71
C ARG A 190 22.87 11.14 24.91
N GLY A 191 24.03 11.54 24.41
CA GLY A 191 24.93 10.67 23.64
C GLY A 191 24.22 10.03 22.45
N GLU A 192 24.36 8.71 22.29
CA GLU A 192 23.70 7.95 21.20
C GLU A 192 22.16 8.03 21.25
N ARG A 193 21.55 8.27 22.43
CA ARG A 193 20.09 8.41 22.53
C ARG A 193 19.59 9.73 21.93
N ALA A 194 20.47 10.69 21.65
CA ALA A 194 20.12 11.94 20.97
C ALA A 194 19.68 11.70 19.51
N VAL A 195 20.10 10.60 18.89
CA VAL A 195 19.73 10.25 17.50
C VAL A 195 18.22 10.25 17.31
N GLN A 196 17.44 9.70 18.24
CA GLN A 196 15.98 9.67 18.13
C GLN A 196 15.36 11.07 18.21
N ALA A 197 15.87 11.92 19.10
CA ALA A 197 15.38 13.29 19.27
C ALA A 197 15.70 14.16 18.05
N ILE A 198 16.92 14.04 17.52
CA ILE A 198 17.35 14.75 16.31
C ILE A 198 16.59 14.23 15.09
N MET A 199 16.40 12.92 14.96
CA MET A 199 15.58 12.33 13.90
C MET A 199 14.18 12.93 13.88
N GLY A 200 13.55 13.13 15.05
CA GLY A 200 12.25 13.80 15.15
C GLY A 200 12.26 15.22 14.60
N LYS A 201 13.29 16.02 14.92
CA LYS A 201 13.43 17.40 14.44
C LYS A 201 13.72 17.48 12.94
N VAL A 202 14.60 16.62 12.44
CA VAL A 202 14.94 16.54 11.01
C VAL A 202 13.71 16.10 10.20
N MET A 203 13.01 15.06 10.66
CA MET A 203 11.82 14.56 9.98
C MET A 203 10.66 15.54 9.99
N ALA A 204 10.59 16.48 10.94
CA ALA A 204 9.57 17.54 10.90
C ALA A 204 9.65 18.39 9.63
N HIS A 205 10.84 18.56 9.04
CA HIS A 205 11.06 19.34 7.83
C HIS A 205 11.27 18.49 6.57
N LEU A 206 11.81 17.26 6.71
CA LEU A 206 12.15 16.38 5.58
C LEU A 206 11.12 15.27 5.32
N ARG A 207 10.06 15.14 6.13
CA ARG A 207 9.03 14.10 5.95
C ARG A 207 8.47 14.14 4.52
N GLY A 208 8.47 12.98 3.86
CA GLY A 208 7.94 12.82 2.50
C GLY A 208 8.89 13.22 1.38
N LYS A 209 9.95 13.99 1.65
CA LYS A 209 10.95 14.41 0.65
C LYS A 209 12.07 13.39 0.44
N VAL A 210 12.39 12.62 1.48
CA VAL A 210 13.54 11.68 1.53
C VAL A 210 13.11 10.42 2.28
N ASP A 211 13.63 9.25 1.89
CA ASP A 211 13.40 8.01 2.64
C ASP A 211 13.91 8.14 4.08
N GLY A 212 13.04 7.89 5.05
CA GLY A 212 13.39 7.93 6.47
C GLY A 212 14.54 7.00 6.85
N LYS A 213 14.77 5.90 6.09
CA LYS A 213 15.94 5.03 6.30
C LYS A 213 17.25 5.76 6.02
N LEU A 214 17.32 6.48 4.90
CA LEU A 214 18.48 7.25 4.49
C LEU A 214 18.76 8.39 5.47
N VAL A 215 17.72 9.13 5.88
CA VAL A 215 17.84 10.20 6.87
C VAL A 215 18.37 9.65 8.20
N ASN A 216 17.89 8.50 8.67
CA ASN A 216 18.37 7.87 9.91
C ASN A 216 19.86 7.52 9.84
N GLN A 217 20.31 6.99 8.69
CA GLN A 217 21.72 6.69 8.47
C GLN A 217 22.60 7.95 8.57
N ILE A 218 22.20 9.03 7.89
CA ILE A 218 22.94 10.31 7.89
C ILE A 218 22.97 10.92 9.30
N VAL A 219 21.84 10.91 10.02
CA VAL A 219 21.77 11.44 11.39
C VAL A 219 22.68 10.65 12.33
N ARG A 220 22.69 9.32 12.25
CA ARG A 220 23.59 8.49 13.06
C ARG A 220 25.06 8.77 12.79
N GLU A 221 25.43 8.91 11.52
CA GLU A 221 26.79 9.24 11.12
C GLU A 221 27.23 10.59 11.70
N LYS A 222 26.43 11.65 11.48
CA LYS A 222 26.74 13.01 11.95
C LYS A 222 26.77 13.14 13.47
N VAL A 223 25.85 12.49 14.18
CA VAL A 223 25.87 12.47 15.65
C VAL A 223 27.10 11.72 16.17
N GLY A 224 27.49 10.62 15.51
CA GLY A 224 28.71 9.88 15.85
C GLY A 224 29.99 10.66 15.61
N GLU A 225 30.07 11.43 14.52
CA GLU A 225 31.17 12.37 14.23
C GLU A 225 31.29 13.43 15.33
N LEU A 226 30.18 14.09 15.67
CA LEU A 226 30.15 15.14 16.69
C LEU A 226 30.57 14.62 18.08
N LEU A 227 30.11 13.42 18.46
CA LEU A 227 30.51 12.79 19.72
C LEU A 227 32.01 12.46 19.76
N LYS A 228 32.60 12.06 18.62
CA LYS A 228 34.05 11.84 18.50
C LYS A 228 34.84 13.14 18.58
N GLU A 229 34.32 14.24 18.02
CA GLU A 229 34.94 15.58 18.14
C GLU A 229 34.93 16.08 19.58
N ILE A 230 33.79 15.92 20.28
CA ILE A 230 33.65 16.30 21.69
C ILE A 230 34.58 15.44 22.58
N GLY A 231 34.64 14.13 22.34
CA GLY A 231 35.54 13.23 23.08
C GLY A 231 37.04 13.43 22.78
N ARG A 232 37.40 14.06 21.66
CA ARG A 232 38.78 14.47 21.34
C ARG A 232 39.18 15.81 21.96
N SER A 233 38.21 16.68 22.26
CA SER A 233 38.47 17.98 22.90
C SER A 233 38.49 17.92 24.43
N GLU A 234 38.05 16.80 25.03
CA GLU A 234 38.11 16.54 26.48
C GLU A 234 39.24 15.59 26.92
N LYS A 235 40.07 15.09 25.98
CA LYS A 235 41.28 14.33 26.35
C LYS A 235 42.45 15.30 26.60
N PRO A 236 43.02 15.35 27.82
CA PRO A 236 44.21 16.15 28.13
C PRO A 236 45.45 15.66 27.38
#